data_AF-A0A6F9AYS8-F1
#
_entry.id   AF-A0A6F9AYS8-F1
#
_cell.length_a   1.000
_cell.length_b   1.000
_cell.length_c   1.000
_cell.angle_alpha   90.00
_cell.angle_beta   90.00
_cell.angle_gamma   90.00
#
_symmetry.space_group_name_H-M   'P 1'
#
loop_
_entity.id
_entity.type
_entity.pdbx_description
1 polymer ?
#
loop_
_entity_poly.entity_id
_entity_poly.type
_entity_poly.pdbx_seq_one_letter_code
_entity_poly.pdbx_strand_id
1 'polypeptide(L)'
;MHVKSPGIPTLMPMLTHLSTQTPIHKHSRIQLSLNMAQKEEEDFQRWKEANRPGPVQLAPERLGGAVSLAEARDRQLVELRHSKLKKQLRKEELDRQRRQAEEEEDERMKAKQREKAERLEERREQEDRRRREVLAQDHLRRTEQFLQRVERSDAAPVALTSASHTSPWEYRAERKEEENTALQLKKKEQRMKSEVLEEKDSDQEEERRRELRRGRSAFLDRLQGGGTEVAGGQMELQRPPVVMEEDRRDWQTHSQTSRPQDTFTSPEPDPAHSTSEWREETNPDFEWVVMKLQNSFPFCERPFLEDIVIQCNGDYQQAYDLLI
;
A
#
# COMPACT_ATOMS: atom_id res chain seq x y z
N MET A 1 50.56 8.85 -65.97
CA MET A 1 50.41 10.07 -65.14
C MET A 1 48.91 10.32 -64.99
N HIS A 2 48.37 10.13 -63.78
CA HIS A 2 47.85 11.22 -62.90
C HIS A 2 46.63 11.96 -63.52
N VAL A 3 45.44 12.18 -62.92
CA VAL A 3 44.75 11.81 -61.67
C VAL A 3 43.26 12.22 -61.84
N LYS A 4 42.33 11.49 -61.19
CA LYS A 4 41.09 11.90 -60.48
C LYS A 4 40.01 12.84 -61.09
N SER A 5 38.81 12.25 -61.18
CA SER A 5 37.41 12.69 -60.92
C SER A 5 37.17 13.74 -59.80
N PRO A 6 35.93 14.13 -59.42
CA PRO A 6 34.58 14.11 -60.06
C PRO A 6 33.77 15.44 -59.86
N GLY A 7 32.57 15.54 -60.46
CA GLY A 7 31.54 16.55 -60.11
C GLY A 7 30.15 15.90 -59.94
N ILE A 8 29.50 16.16 -58.81
CA ILE A 8 28.26 15.57 -58.28
C ILE A 8 27.01 16.20 -58.93
N PRO A 9 25.90 15.47 -59.18
CA PRO A 9 24.60 16.08 -59.47
C PRO A 9 23.68 16.18 -58.23
N THR A 10 23.01 17.34 -58.18
CA THR A 10 22.10 17.90 -57.18
C THR A 10 20.81 17.09 -56.94
N LEU A 11 20.39 17.04 -55.67
CA LEU A 11 19.20 16.40 -55.11
C LEU A 11 17.87 17.04 -55.57
N MET A 12 16.88 16.21 -55.90
CA MET A 12 15.45 16.56 -56.03
C MET A 12 14.76 16.48 -54.65
N PRO A 13 13.81 17.37 -54.32
CA PRO A 13 13.02 17.26 -53.10
C PRO A 13 11.83 16.30 -53.29
N MET A 14 11.70 15.32 -52.39
CA MET A 14 10.58 14.37 -52.34
C MET A 14 9.33 15.04 -51.75
N LEU A 15 8.23 14.96 -52.49
CA LEU A 15 6.87 15.26 -52.03
C LEU A 15 6.43 14.17 -51.05
N THR A 16 6.29 14.50 -49.77
CA THR A 16 5.71 13.61 -48.75
C THR A 16 4.18 13.66 -48.83
N HIS A 17 3.57 12.56 -49.27
CA HIS A 17 2.13 12.34 -49.16
C HIS A 17 1.83 11.78 -47.75
N LEU A 18 1.23 12.58 -46.88
CA LEU A 18 0.65 12.08 -45.63
C LEU A 18 -0.64 11.31 -45.96
N SER A 19 -0.59 9.99 -45.84
CA SER A 19 -1.74 9.09 -46.02
C SER A 19 -2.59 9.07 -44.75
N THR A 20 -3.73 9.76 -44.78
CA THR A 20 -4.76 9.70 -43.73
C THR A 20 -5.59 8.43 -43.92
N GLN A 21 -5.30 7.36 -43.16
CA GLN A 21 -6.11 6.13 -43.17
C GLN A 21 -7.45 6.34 -42.43
N THR A 22 -8.55 6.13 -43.14
CA THR A 22 -9.94 6.21 -42.64
C THR A 22 -10.34 4.96 -41.83
N PRO A 23 -11.31 5.07 -40.90
CA PRO A 23 -11.68 4.01 -39.96
C PRO A 23 -12.42 2.79 -40.57
N ILE A 24 -12.91 2.88 -41.82
CA ILE A 24 -13.68 1.81 -42.49
C ILE A 24 -12.80 0.60 -42.85
N HIS A 25 -11.50 0.81 -43.07
CA HIS A 25 -10.55 -0.27 -43.42
C HIS A 25 -10.24 -1.22 -42.25
N LYS A 26 -10.51 -0.81 -41.00
CA LYS A 26 -10.14 -1.61 -39.82
C LYS A 26 -11.03 -2.85 -39.64
N HIS A 27 -12.34 -2.72 -39.88
CA HIS A 27 -13.31 -3.81 -39.70
C HIS A 27 -13.10 -4.94 -40.73
N SER A 28 -12.86 -4.59 -42.01
CA SER A 28 -12.54 -5.57 -43.07
C SER A 28 -11.25 -6.34 -42.77
N ARG A 29 -10.23 -5.66 -42.24
CA ARG A 29 -8.95 -6.28 -41.88
C ARG A 29 -9.06 -7.22 -40.66
N ILE A 30 -9.88 -6.85 -39.67
CA ILE A 30 -10.17 -7.69 -38.51
C ILE A 30 -10.96 -8.94 -38.93
N GLN A 31 -11.97 -8.78 -39.80
CA GLN A 31 -12.72 -9.92 -40.33
C GLN A 31 -11.85 -10.86 -41.17
N LEU A 32 -10.98 -10.33 -42.04
CA LEU A 32 -10.01 -11.17 -42.75
C LEU A 32 -9.11 -11.95 -41.79
N SER A 33 -8.61 -11.29 -40.72
CA SER A 33 -7.79 -11.94 -39.71
C SER A 33 -8.52 -13.05 -38.97
N LEU A 34 -9.80 -12.85 -38.65
CA LEU A 34 -10.63 -13.84 -37.98
C LEU A 34 -10.86 -15.06 -38.88
N ASN A 35 -11.17 -14.83 -40.15
CA ASN A 35 -11.39 -15.89 -41.13
C ASN A 35 -10.11 -16.68 -41.42
N MET A 36 -8.94 -16.03 -41.47
CA MET A 36 -7.65 -16.71 -41.59
C MET A 36 -7.34 -17.55 -40.35
N ALA A 37 -7.56 -17.03 -39.14
CA ALA A 37 -7.35 -17.77 -37.91
C ALA A 37 -8.26 -19.01 -37.81
N GLN A 38 -9.53 -18.89 -38.22
CA GLN A 38 -10.46 -20.02 -38.28
C GLN A 38 -10.01 -21.07 -39.28
N LYS A 39 -9.58 -20.65 -40.49
CA LYS A 39 -9.09 -21.58 -41.51
C LYS A 39 -7.80 -22.29 -41.07
N GLU A 40 -6.89 -21.57 -40.42
CA GLU A 40 -5.68 -22.15 -39.84
C GLU A 40 -6.00 -23.14 -38.71
N GLU A 41 -7.01 -22.86 -37.88
CA GLU A 41 -7.47 -23.79 -36.85
C GLU A 41 -8.06 -25.06 -37.48
N GLU A 42 -8.91 -24.93 -38.50
CA GLU A 42 -9.45 -26.09 -39.23
C GLU A 42 -8.36 -26.91 -39.91
N ASP A 43 -7.38 -26.27 -40.55
CA ASP A 43 -6.27 -26.95 -41.21
C ASP A 43 -5.38 -27.66 -40.19
N PHE A 44 -5.19 -27.06 -39.01
CA PHE A 44 -4.51 -27.71 -37.89
C PHE A 44 -5.30 -28.89 -37.32
N GLN A 45 -6.64 -28.80 -37.23
CA GLN A 45 -7.51 -29.90 -36.84
C GLN A 45 -7.46 -31.04 -37.86
N ARG A 46 -7.60 -30.74 -39.16
CA ARG A 46 -7.46 -31.69 -40.27
C ARG A 46 -6.09 -32.37 -40.26
N TRP A 47 -5.02 -31.61 -40.00
CA TRP A 47 -3.68 -32.16 -39.86
C TRP A 47 -3.57 -33.08 -38.64
N LYS A 48 -4.11 -32.71 -37.48
CA LYS A 48 -4.13 -33.57 -36.28
C LYS A 48 -4.89 -34.88 -36.53
N GLU A 49 -6.00 -34.82 -37.27
CA GLU A 49 -6.79 -36.00 -37.63
C GLU A 49 -6.06 -36.89 -38.63
N ALA A 50 -5.47 -36.31 -39.68
CA ALA A 50 -4.68 -37.03 -40.67
C ALA A 50 -3.40 -37.64 -40.09
N ASN A 51 -2.79 -36.98 -39.09
CA ASN A 51 -1.61 -37.47 -38.37
C ASN A 51 -1.97 -38.23 -37.09
N ARG A 52 -3.26 -38.48 -36.84
CA ARG A 52 -3.68 -39.26 -35.68
C ARG A 52 -3.18 -40.68 -35.89
N PRO A 53 -2.29 -41.21 -35.03
CA PRO A 53 -1.92 -42.60 -35.12
C PRO A 53 -3.19 -43.46 -35.01
N GLY A 54 -3.30 -44.47 -35.89
CA GLY A 54 -4.44 -45.38 -35.90
C GLY A 54 -4.64 -46.07 -34.54
N PRO A 55 -5.79 -46.72 -34.28
CA PRO A 55 -6.07 -47.36 -33.00
C PRO A 55 -5.00 -48.42 -32.69
N VAL A 56 -4.04 -48.07 -31.85
CA VAL A 56 -2.99 -48.98 -31.39
C VAL A 56 -3.63 -49.91 -30.36
N GLN A 57 -3.94 -51.14 -30.78
CA GLN A 57 -4.50 -52.20 -29.91
C GLN A 57 -3.41 -52.84 -29.03
N LEU A 58 -2.60 -52.02 -28.34
CA LEU A 58 -1.76 -52.53 -27.28
C LEU A 58 -2.57 -52.57 -25.99
N ALA A 59 -2.50 -53.69 -25.27
CA ALA A 59 -3.04 -53.77 -23.92
C ALA A 59 -2.42 -52.60 -23.12
N PRO A 60 -3.24 -51.68 -22.57
CA PRO A 60 -2.72 -50.53 -21.87
C PRO A 60 -1.74 -50.99 -20.80
N GLU A 61 -0.55 -50.40 -20.75
CA GLU A 61 0.45 -50.74 -19.74
C GLU A 61 -0.19 -50.53 -18.35
N ARG A 62 -0.36 -51.61 -17.59
CA ARG A 62 -1.11 -51.59 -16.32
C ARG A 62 -0.13 -51.44 -15.18
N LEU A 63 -0.34 -50.43 -14.36
CA LEU A 63 0.46 -50.21 -13.16
C LEU A 63 -0.15 -51.05 -12.04
N GLY A 64 0.12 -52.37 -12.05
CA GLY A 64 -0.22 -53.32 -10.99
C GLY A 64 -1.60 -53.12 -10.35
N GLY A 65 -2.69 -53.27 -11.13
CA GLY A 65 -4.04 -53.04 -10.64
C GLY A 65 -5.07 -52.87 -11.77
N ALA A 66 -6.28 -52.43 -11.41
CA ALA A 66 -7.37 -52.22 -12.38
C ALA A 66 -7.09 -51.06 -13.36
N VAL A 67 -6.23 -50.11 -12.97
CA VAL A 67 -6.01 -48.81 -13.60
C VAL A 67 -4.86 -48.87 -14.62
N SER A 68 -5.04 -48.23 -15.77
CA SER A 68 -3.96 -48.06 -16.76
C SER A 68 -2.95 -47.02 -16.28
N LEU A 69 -1.67 -47.19 -16.62
CA LEU A 69 -0.60 -46.23 -16.36
C LEU A 69 -0.94 -44.82 -16.90
N ALA A 70 -1.60 -44.73 -18.06
CA ALA A 70 -2.04 -43.46 -18.64
C ALA A 70 -3.11 -42.77 -17.76
N GLU A 71 -4.05 -43.55 -17.23
CA GLU A 71 -5.10 -43.05 -16.33
C GLU A 71 -4.53 -42.62 -14.98
N ALA A 72 -3.56 -43.37 -14.44
CA ALA A 72 -2.87 -42.99 -13.20
C ALA A 72 -2.13 -41.65 -13.36
N ARG A 73 -1.45 -41.44 -14.50
CA ARG A 73 -0.80 -40.16 -14.81
C ARG A 73 -1.81 -39.03 -14.98
N ASP A 74 -2.93 -39.28 -15.65
CA ASP A 74 -3.98 -38.26 -15.79
C ASP A 74 -4.56 -37.85 -14.43
N ARG A 75 -4.84 -38.83 -13.55
CA ARG A 75 -5.29 -38.56 -12.18
C ARG A 75 -4.28 -37.71 -11.39
N GLN A 76 -2.98 -38.04 -11.46
CA GLN A 76 -1.93 -37.23 -10.84
C GLN A 76 -1.91 -35.79 -11.38
N LEU A 77 -2.07 -35.60 -12.69
CA LEU A 77 -2.13 -34.27 -13.31
C LEU A 77 -3.38 -33.50 -12.89
N VAL A 78 -4.53 -34.16 -12.79
CA VAL A 78 -5.78 -33.56 -12.30
C VAL A 78 -5.66 -33.16 -10.83
N GLU A 79 -5.14 -34.04 -9.97
CA GLU A 79 -4.92 -33.75 -8.55
C GLU A 79 -3.95 -32.59 -8.33
N LEU A 80 -2.86 -32.53 -9.10
CA LEU A 80 -1.92 -31.42 -9.06
C LEU A 80 -2.60 -30.10 -9.44
N ARG A 81 -3.42 -30.11 -10.50
CA ARG A 81 -4.20 -28.94 -10.93
C ARG A 81 -5.20 -28.50 -9.85
N HIS A 82 -5.95 -29.44 -9.27
CA HIS A 82 -6.92 -29.15 -8.21
C HIS A 82 -6.25 -28.62 -6.94
N SER A 83 -5.12 -29.20 -6.53
CA SER A 83 -4.33 -28.74 -5.39
C SER A 83 -3.82 -27.31 -5.61
N LYS A 84 -3.31 -27.02 -6.82
CA LYS A 84 -2.88 -25.66 -7.19
C LYS A 84 -4.03 -24.65 -7.11
N LEU A 85 -5.19 -24.99 -7.67
CA LEU A 85 -6.38 -24.12 -7.62
C LEU A 85 -6.86 -23.90 -6.18
N LYS A 86 -6.93 -24.96 -5.36
CA LYS A 86 -7.32 -24.85 -3.95
C LYS A 86 -6.37 -23.95 -3.17
N LYS A 87 -5.06 -24.04 -3.40
CA LYS A 87 -4.06 -23.15 -2.77
C LYS A 87 -4.26 -21.69 -3.19
N GLN A 88 -4.54 -21.45 -4.48
CA GLN A 88 -4.83 -20.10 -4.98
C GLN A 88 -6.09 -19.50 -4.33
N LEU A 89 -7.18 -20.26 -4.28
CA LEU A 89 -8.43 -19.82 -3.63
C LEU A 89 -8.23 -19.50 -2.15
N ARG A 90 -7.51 -20.35 -1.41
CA ARG A 90 -7.20 -20.10 0.01
C ARG A 90 -6.37 -18.82 0.19
N LYS A 91 -5.41 -18.59 -0.69
CA LYS A 91 -4.58 -17.37 -0.65
C LYS A 91 -5.44 -16.13 -0.94
N GLU A 92 -6.27 -16.19 -1.98
CA GLU A 92 -7.14 -15.09 -2.36
C GLU A 92 -8.16 -14.75 -1.26
N GLU A 93 -8.72 -15.74 -0.60
CA GLU A 93 -9.63 -15.54 0.53
C GLU A 93 -8.94 -14.84 1.71
N LEU A 94 -7.73 -15.27 2.07
CA LEU A 94 -6.94 -14.61 3.11
C LEU A 94 -6.55 -13.18 2.71
N ASP A 95 -6.16 -12.97 1.45
CA ASP A 95 -5.86 -11.63 0.93
C ASP A 95 -7.10 -10.72 0.94
N ARG A 96 -8.28 -11.26 0.64
CA ARG A 96 -9.56 -10.54 0.69
C ARG A 96 -9.91 -10.15 2.12
N GLN A 97 -9.82 -11.08 3.06
CA GLN A 97 -10.09 -10.81 4.48
C GLN A 97 -9.11 -9.78 5.04
N ARG A 98 -7.83 -9.84 4.68
CA ARG A 98 -6.83 -8.84 5.08
C ARG A 98 -7.22 -7.44 4.59
N ARG A 99 -7.62 -7.31 3.32
CA ARG A 99 -8.06 -6.01 2.77
C ARG A 99 -9.30 -5.48 3.48
N GLN A 100 -10.27 -6.36 3.77
CA GLN A 100 -11.48 -5.97 4.49
C GLN A 100 -11.15 -5.46 5.91
N ALA A 101 -10.26 -6.15 6.63
CA ALA A 101 -9.83 -5.71 7.96
C ALA A 101 -9.08 -4.37 7.92
N GLU A 102 -8.23 -4.16 6.90
CA GLU A 102 -7.55 -2.87 6.67
C GLU A 102 -8.56 -1.75 6.38
N GLU A 103 -9.56 -2.00 5.52
CA GLU A 103 -10.63 -1.05 5.20
C GLU A 103 -11.48 -0.71 6.43
N GLU A 104 -11.84 -1.69 7.25
CA GLU A 104 -12.60 -1.49 8.49
C GLU A 104 -11.82 -0.65 9.52
N GLU A 105 -10.52 -0.89 9.69
CA GLU A 105 -9.68 -0.06 10.56
C GLU A 105 -9.55 1.37 10.02
N ASP A 106 -9.39 1.55 8.72
CA ASP A 106 -9.38 2.87 8.09
C ASP A 106 -10.70 3.63 8.31
N GLU A 107 -11.84 2.95 8.18
CA GLU A 107 -13.15 3.50 8.49
C GLU A 107 -13.29 3.86 9.98
N ARG A 108 -12.81 2.99 10.88
CA ARG A 108 -12.80 3.24 12.32
C ARG A 108 -11.96 4.46 12.67
N MET A 109 -10.80 4.62 12.02
CA MET A 109 -9.93 5.77 12.22
C MET A 109 -10.56 7.07 11.70
N LYS A 110 -11.22 7.03 10.54
CA LYS A 110 -11.99 8.17 10.01
C LYS A 110 -13.16 8.53 10.91
N ALA A 111 -13.90 7.55 11.43
CA ALA A 111 -15.00 7.77 12.36
C ALA A 111 -14.53 8.46 13.64
N LYS A 112 -13.42 7.98 14.24
CA LYS A 112 -12.78 8.64 15.40
C LYS A 112 -12.37 10.08 15.10
N GLN A 113 -11.87 10.37 13.90
CA GLN A 113 -11.53 11.75 13.52
C GLN A 113 -12.77 12.63 13.39
N ARG A 114 -13.84 12.11 12.80
CA ARG A 114 -15.13 12.82 12.69
C ARG A 114 -15.73 13.11 14.07
N GLU A 115 -15.77 12.13 14.95
CA GLU A 115 -16.26 12.29 16.33
C GLU A 115 -15.44 13.34 17.09
N LYS A 116 -14.11 13.34 16.94
CA LYS A 116 -13.24 14.37 17.53
C LYS A 116 -13.54 15.77 16.98
N ALA A 117 -13.83 15.88 15.68
CA ALA A 117 -14.18 17.14 15.05
C ALA A 117 -15.55 17.66 15.53
N GLU A 118 -16.55 16.78 15.58
CA GLU A 118 -17.90 17.06 16.10
C GLU A 118 -17.84 17.50 17.57
N ARG A 119 -17.14 16.74 18.41
CA ARG A 119 -16.96 17.11 19.83
C ARG A 119 -16.29 18.47 20.02
N LEU A 120 -15.34 18.81 19.14
CA LEU A 120 -14.69 20.12 19.16
C LEU A 120 -15.64 21.24 18.70
N GLU A 121 -16.46 20.98 17.67
CA GLU A 121 -17.49 21.88 17.17
C GLU A 121 -18.56 22.14 18.23
N GLU A 122 -19.13 21.10 18.85
CA GLU A 122 -20.10 21.24 19.93
C GLU A 122 -19.57 22.12 21.07
N ARG A 123 -18.29 21.96 21.44
CA ARG A 123 -17.66 22.80 22.46
C ARG A 123 -17.60 24.27 22.02
N ARG A 124 -17.28 24.53 20.75
CA ARG A 124 -17.25 25.89 20.19
C ARG A 124 -18.67 26.48 20.14
N GLU A 125 -19.66 25.72 19.72
CA GLU A 125 -21.06 26.17 19.71
C GLU A 125 -21.58 26.51 21.10
N GLN A 126 -21.22 25.73 22.12
CA GLN A 126 -21.57 26.04 23.51
C GLN A 126 -20.91 27.35 23.97
N GLU A 127 -19.64 27.56 23.65
CA GLU A 127 -18.94 28.81 23.98
C GLU A 127 -19.56 30.00 23.26
N ASP A 128 -19.85 29.88 21.96
CA ASP A 128 -20.48 30.92 21.17
C ASP A 128 -21.90 31.21 21.64
N ARG A 129 -22.65 30.19 22.09
CA ARG A 129 -23.96 30.39 22.71
C ARG A 129 -23.85 31.22 23.98
N ARG A 130 -22.91 30.89 24.87
CA ARG A 130 -22.63 31.69 26.09
C ARG A 130 -22.23 33.12 25.74
N ARG A 131 -21.37 33.31 24.75
CA ARG A 131 -20.98 34.65 24.27
C ARG A 131 -22.18 35.43 23.76
N ARG A 132 -23.07 34.80 22.98
CA ARG A 132 -24.31 35.43 22.49
C ARG A 132 -25.24 35.81 23.64
N GLU A 133 -25.40 34.95 24.64
CA GLU A 133 -26.23 35.24 25.82
C GLU A 133 -25.70 36.44 26.61
N VAL A 134 -24.39 36.50 26.86
CA VAL A 134 -23.76 37.66 27.54
C VAL A 134 -23.95 38.95 26.75
N LEU A 135 -23.73 38.90 25.43
CA LEU A 135 -23.94 40.06 24.56
C LEU A 135 -25.41 40.49 24.53
N ALA A 136 -26.34 39.54 24.53
CA ALA A 136 -27.77 39.83 24.60
C ALA A 136 -28.13 40.50 25.93
N GLN A 137 -27.62 40.01 27.07
CA GLN A 137 -27.84 40.64 28.37
C GLN A 137 -27.23 42.04 28.45
N ASP A 138 -26.00 42.23 27.95
CA ASP A 138 -25.38 43.56 27.93
C ASP A 138 -26.16 44.54 27.04
N HIS A 139 -26.65 44.06 25.89
CA HIS A 139 -27.53 44.85 25.03
C HIS A 139 -28.81 45.27 25.77
N LEU A 140 -29.51 44.34 26.44
CA LEU A 140 -30.70 44.64 27.25
C LEU A 140 -30.39 45.68 28.32
N ARG A 141 -29.34 45.46 29.12
CA ARG A 141 -28.89 46.39 30.16
C ARG A 141 -28.60 47.79 29.58
N ARG A 142 -27.93 47.84 28.43
CA ARG A 142 -27.60 49.10 27.76
C ARG A 142 -28.85 49.83 27.26
N THR A 143 -29.83 49.10 26.72
CA THR A 143 -31.12 49.66 26.31
C THR A 143 -31.93 50.19 27.50
N GLU A 144 -31.98 49.45 28.62
CA GLU A 144 -32.65 49.91 29.85
C GLU A 144 -32.00 51.17 30.43
N GLN A 145 -30.66 51.20 30.49
CA GLN A 145 -29.94 52.40 30.93
C GLN A 145 -30.17 53.61 30.01
N PHE A 146 -30.39 53.38 28.71
CA PHE A 146 -30.75 54.45 27.78
C PHE A 146 -32.16 54.96 28.07
N LEU A 147 -33.14 54.07 28.24
CA LEU A 147 -34.52 54.44 28.59
C LEU A 147 -34.59 55.21 29.92
N GLN A 148 -33.90 54.74 30.96
CA GLN A 148 -33.82 55.46 32.24
C GLN A 148 -33.23 56.87 32.11
N ARG A 149 -32.28 57.09 31.18
CA ARG A 149 -31.71 58.41 30.91
C ARG A 149 -32.72 59.32 30.21
N VAL A 150 -33.49 58.80 29.27
CA VAL A 150 -34.56 59.54 28.59
C VAL A 150 -35.65 59.93 29.59
N GLU A 151 -36.16 58.97 30.36
CA GLU A 151 -37.19 59.21 31.41
C GLU A 151 -36.73 60.24 32.45
N ARG A 152 -35.46 60.19 32.87
CA ARG A 152 -34.89 61.20 33.79
C ARG A 152 -34.68 62.57 33.15
N SER A 153 -34.45 62.63 31.85
CA SER A 153 -34.31 63.90 31.11
C SER A 153 -35.67 64.58 30.92
N ASP A 154 -36.75 63.81 30.77
CA ASP A 154 -38.12 64.34 30.70
C ASP A 154 -38.64 64.83 32.07
N ALA A 155 -38.05 64.37 33.17
CA ALA A 155 -38.39 64.78 34.54
C ALA A 155 -37.60 65.99 35.08
N ALA A 156 -36.61 66.51 34.34
CA ALA A 156 -35.80 67.66 34.75
C ALA A 156 -35.85 68.77 33.68
N PRO A 157 -36.13 70.05 34.04
CA PRO A 157 -36.05 71.12 33.05
C PRO A 157 -34.57 71.46 32.85
N VAL A 158 -33.97 71.05 31.74
CA VAL A 158 -32.59 71.44 31.39
C VAL A 158 -32.57 72.30 30.13
N ALA A 159 -32.08 73.52 30.33
CA ALA A 159 -31.81 74.54 29.34
C ALA A 159 -30.90 74.01 28.22
N LEU A 160 -31.28 74.32 26.97
CA LEU A 160 -30.47 74.11 25.78
C LEU A 160 -29.17 74.92 25.87
N THR A 161 -28.04 74.26 26.08
CA THR A 161 -26.72 74.81 25.79
C THR A 161 -26.21 74.17 24.50
N SER A 162 -26.26 74.95 23.42
CA SER A 162 -25.70 74.64 22.10
C SER A 162 -24.17 74.59 22.18
N ALA A 163 -23.59 73.39 22.19
CA ALA A 163 -22.16 73.18 22.02
C ALA A 163 -21.86 72.83 20.57
N SER A 164 -20.94 73.59 19.97
CA SER A 164 -20.48 73.54 18.58
C SER A 164 -20.28 72.11 18.05
N HIS A 165 -21.04 71.76 17.02
CA HIS A 165 -20.96 70.48 16.32
C HIS A 165 -19.72 70.41 15.43
N THR A 166 -18.62 69.84 15.90
CA THR A 166 -17.75 69.06 15.01
C THR A 166 -18.43 67.71 14.80
N SER A 167 -18.68 67.37 13.54
CA SER A 167 -19.57 66.29 13.12
C SER A 167 -19.14 64.92 13.70
N PRO A 168 -19.92 64.30 14.61
CA PRO A 168 -19.62 62.96 15.15
C PRO A 168 -19.60 61.84 14.10
N TRP A 169 -19.97 62.16 12.85
CA TRP A 169 -20.01 61.26 11.72
C TRP A 169 -18.63 61.02 11.08
N GLU A 170 -17.71 61.98 11.14
CA GLU A 170 -16.36 61.84 10.58
C GLU A 170 -15.53 60.85 11.41
N TYR A 171 -15.53 60.99 12.74
CA TYR A 171 -14.90 60.04 13.66
C TYR A 171 -15.47 58.61 13.53
N ARG A 172 -16.77 58.47 13.23
CA ARG A 172 -17.39 57.16 12.98
C ARG A 172 -17.07 56.58 11.61
N ALA A 173 -16.74 57.41 10.62
CA ALA A 173 -16.36 56.98 9.28
C ALA A 173 -14.92 56.45 9.28
N GLU A 174 -14.00 57.19 9.89
CA GLU A 174 -12.59 56.79 10.01
C GLU A 174 -12.42 55.45 10.75
N ARG A 175 -13.15 55.25 11.87
CA ARG A 175 -13.14 53.99 12.61
C ARG A 175 -13.64 52.79 11.79
N LYS A 176 -14.62 53.01 10.91
CA LYS A 176 -15.13 51.96 10.01
C LYS A 176 -14.13 51.62 8.91
N GLU A 177 -13.39 52.61 8.41
CA GLU A 177 -12.33 52.41 7.43
C GLU A 177 -11.14 51.65 8.04
N GLU A 178 -10.75 51.99 9.27
CA GLU A 178 -9.74 51.26 10.03
C GLU A 178 -10.14 49.80 10.30
N GLU A 179 -11.39 49.54 10.70
CA GLU A 179 -11.91 48.18 10.85
C GLU A 179 -11.93 47.42 9.52
N ASN A 180 -12.28 48.07 8.40
CA ASN A 180 -12.31 47.45 7.08
C ASN A 180 -10.91 47.10 6.56
N THR A 181 -9.94 48.00 6.73
CA THR A 181 -8.53 47.74 6.38
C THR A 181 -7.94 46.61 7.22
N ALA A 182 -8.26 46.55 8.52
CA ALA A 182 -7.86 45.45 9.39
C ALA A 182 -8.46 44.10 8.95
N LEU A 183 -9.73 44.09 8.53
CA LEU A 183 -10.39 42.88 7.98
C LEU A 183 -9.75 42.42 6.67
N GLN A 184 -9.40 43.36 5.78
CA GLN A 184 -8.67 43.06 4.55
C GLN A 184 -7.30 42.47 4.83
N LEU A 185 -6.57 43.01 5.82
CA LEU A 185 -5.25 42.51 6.21
C LEU A 185 -5.35 41.06 6.70
N LYS A 186 -6.28 40.75 7.62
CA LYS A 186 -6.52 39.39 8.11
C LYS A 186 -6.90 38.42 7.00
N LYS A 187 -7.72 38.86 6.02
CA LYS A 187 -8.10 38.05 4.87
C LYS A 187 -6.90 37.73 3.98
N LYS A 188 -6.00 38.70 3.76
CA LYS A 188 -4.74 38.48 3.02
C LYS A 188 -3.81 37.54 3.77
N GLU A 189 -3.67 37.72 5.09
CA GLU A 189 -2.84 36.86 5.94
C GLU A 189 -3.32 35.40 5.91
N GLN A 190 -4.63 35.16 5.98
CA GLN A 190 -5.18 33.82 5.82
C GLN A 190 -4.91 33.20 4.44
N ARG A 191 -4.98 34.01 3.37
CA ARG A 191 -4.63 33.57 2.01
C ARG A 191 -3.16 33.21 1.88
N MET A 192 -2.26 34.05 2.40
CA MET A 192 -0.83 33.74 2.43
C MET A 192 -0.57 32.46 3.21
N LYS A 193 -1.27 32.27 4.34
CA LYS A 193 -1.12 31.07 5.15
C LYS A 193 -1.64 29.81 4.46
N SER A 194 -2.72 29.89 3.69
CA SER A 194 -3.20 28.77 2.88
C SER A 194 -2.27 28.48 1.70
N GLU A 195 -1.75 29.51 1.04
CA GLU A 195 -0.83 29.38 -0.10
C GLU A 195 0.49 28.70 0.31
N VAL A 196 1.05 29.08 1.46
CA VAL A 196 2.26 28.44 2.02
C VAL A 196 2.02 26.96 2.36
N LEU A 197 0.82 26.61 2.85
CA LEU A 197 0.49 25.22 3.16
C LEU A 197 0.33 24.40 1.87
N GLU A 198 -0.34 24.96 0.87
CA GLU A 198 -0.55 24.33 -0.45
C GLU A 198 0.77 24.14 -1.20
N GLU A 199 1.68 25.11 -1.15
CA GLU A 199 3.02 25.02 -1.72
C GLU A 199 3.81 23.88 -1.08
N LYS A 200 3.77 23.76 0.25
CA LYS A 200 4.45 22.69 0.99
C LYS A 200 3.91 21.30 0.61
N ASP A 201 2.59 21.16 0.48
CA ASP A 201 1.96 19.90 0.09
C ASP A 201 2.30 19.55 -1.39
N SER A 202 2.32 20.56 -2.26
CA SER A 202 2.72 20.43 -3.66
C SER A 202 4.18 19.97 -3.80
N ASP A 203 5.11 20.56 -3.04
CA ASP A 203 6.52 20.17 -3.02
C ASP A 203 6.69 18.71 -2.57
N GLN A 204 5.98 18.30 -1.52
CA GLN A 204 6.02 16.93 -1.03
C GLN A 204 5.47 15.93 -2.06
N GLU A 205 4.40 16.30 -2.77
CA GLU A 205 3.87 15.47 -3.85
C GLU A 205 4.82 15.41 -5.05
N GLU A 206 5.46 16.52 -5.40
CA GLU A 206 6.45 16.56 -6.46
C GLU A 206 7.68 15.71 -6.13
N GLU A 207 8.14 15.73 -4.87
CA GLU A 207 9.23 14.88 -4.39
C GLU A 207 8.87 13.39 -4.54
N ARG A 208 7.70 12.96 -4.04
CA ARG A 208 7.21 11.57 -4.23
C ARG A 208 7.15 11.20 -5.72
N ARG A 209 6.74 12.13 -6.58
CA ARG A 209 6.69 11.91 -8.03
C ARG A 209 8.09 11.81 -8.65
N ARG A 210 9.05 12.61 -8.17
CA ARG A 210 10.46 12.54 -8.58
C ARG A 210 11.10 11.23 -8.10
N GLU A 211 10.80 10.77 -6.90
CA GLU A 211 11.24 9.47 -6.40
C GLU A 211 10.70 8.32 -7.24
N LEU A 212 9.41 8.31 -7.57
CA LEU A 212 8.83 7.33 -8.48
C LEU A 212 9.49 7.34 -9.86
N ARG A 213 9.81 8.53 -10.39
CA ARG A 213 10.57 8.67 -11.65
C ARG A 213 11.99 8.12 -11.52
N ARG A 214 12.70 8.41 -10.42
CA ARG A 214 14.05 7.89 -10.15
C ARG A 214 14.04 6.38 -9.99
N GLY A 215 13.12 5.83 -9.22
CA GLY A 215 12.94 4.39 -9.04
C GLY A 215 12.61 3.69 -10.35
N ARG A 216 11.72 4.27 -11.17
CA ARG A 216 11.42 3.76 -12.51
C ARG A 216 12.62 3.80 -13.45
N SER A 217 13.41 4.88 -13.43
CA SER A 217 14.64 4.96 -14.23
C SER A 217 15.67 3.93 -13.80
N ALA A 218 15.93 3.83 -12.49
CA ALA A 218 16.87 2.85 -11.94
C ALA A 218 16.45 1.40 -12.21
N PHE A 219 15.14 1.12 -12.25
CA PHE A 219 14.62 -0.18 -12.66
C PHE A 219 14.93 -0.50 -14.13
N LEU A 220 14.76 0.47 -15.03
CA LEU A 220 15.10 0.31 -16.45
C LEU A 220 16.61 0.15 -16.67
N ASP A 221 17.44 0.90 -15.95
CA ASP A 221 18.90 0.79 -16.03
C ASP A 221 19.38 -0.58 -15.57
N ARG A 222 18.76 -1.18 -14.54
CA ARG A 222 19.06 -2.56 -14.11
C ARG A 222 18.69 -3.60 -15.16
N LEU A 223 17.59 -3.39 -15.89
CA LEU A 223 17.22 -4.26 -17.00
C LEU A 223 18.18 -4.13 -18.19
N GLN A 224 18.64 -2.92 -18.49
CA GLN A 224 19.55 -2.66 -19.61
C GLN A 224 21.00 -3.07 -19.29
N GLY A 225 21.44 -2.87 -18.05
CA GLY A 225 22.76 -3.27 -17.55
C GLY A 225 22.89 -4.78 -17.29
N GLY A 226 21.79 -5.48 -17.03
CA GLY A 226 21.79 -6.95 -16.88
C GLY A 226 21.85 -7.74 -18.20
N GLY A 227 21.86 -7.05 -19.35
CA GLY A 227 21.78 -7.67 -20.68
C GLY A 227 23.07 -7.69 -21.50
N THR A 228 24.22 -7.26 -20.95
CA THR A 228 25.44 -7.06 -21.76
C THR A 228 26.73 -7.52 -21.09
N GLU A 229 26.74 -8.73 -20.51
CA GLU A 229 27.97 -9.46 -20.23
C GLU A 229 27.77 -10.94 -20.58
N VAL A 230 27.72 -11.28 -21.88
CA VAL A 230 28.34 -12.45 -22.54
C VAL A 230 28.05 -12.31 -24.04
N ALA A 231 28.76 -11.41 -24.71
CA ALA A 231 28.78 -11.36 -26.18
C ALA A 231 30.13 -10.82 -26.64
N GLY A 232 31.15 -11.66 -26.58
CA GLY A 232 32.47 -11.35 -27.15
C GLY A 232 33.58 -12.24 -26.60
N GLY A 233 33.68 -13.48 -27.10
CA GLY A 233 34.84 -14.34 -26.79
C GLY A 233 34.67 -15.81 -27.13
N GLN A 234 35.01 -16.16 -28.38
CA GLN A 234 35.48 -17.48 -28.87
C GLN A 234 34.62 -18.72 -28.57
N MET A 235 33.84 -19.11 -29.58
CA MET A 235 33.46 -20.50 -29.81
C MET A 235 34.56 -21.13 -30.69
N GLU A 236 35.46 -21.92 -30.11
CA GLU A 236 36.30 -22.84 -30.88
C GLU A 236 35.81 -24.27 -30.66
N LEU A 237 35.40 -24.92 -31.75
CA LEU A 237 35.07 -26.33 -31.80
C LEU A 237 36.35 -27.16 -31.53
N GLN A 238 36.35 -27.98 -30.48
CA GLN A 238 36.89 -29.34 -30.56
C GLN A 238 36.01 -30.32 -29.78
N ARG A 239 35.71 -31.45 -30.42
CA ARG A 239 34.92 -32.61 -29.96
C ARG A 239 35.80 -33.86 -30.21
N PRO A 240 35.46 -35.05 -29.67
CA PRO A 240 35.51 -35.58 -28.31
C PRO A 240 36.60 -36.70 -28.17
N PRO A 241 36.57 -37.57 -27.13
CA PRO A 241 35.96 -38.88 -27.39
C PRO A 241 35.07 -39.43 -26.27
N VAL A 242 34.22 -40.35 -26.70
CA VAL A 242 33.18 -41.08 -25.96
C VAL A 242 33.78 -42.34 -25.33
N VAL A 243 33.44 -42.67 -24.08
CA VAL A 243 33.41 -44.05 -23.56
C VAL A 243 32.25 -44.18 -22.55
N MET A 244 31.39 -45.17 -22.77
CA MET A 244 30.33 -45.66 -21.87
C MET A 244 30.91 -46.59 -20.79
N GLU A 245 30.04 -47.08 -19.88
CA GLU A 245 30.30 -48.11 -18.84
C GLU A 245 31.06 -47.60 -17.61
N GLU A 246 30.83 -48.02 -16.37
CA GLU A 246 29.78 -48.80 -15.69
C GLU A 246 30.06 -48.61 -14.18
N ASP A 247 29.03 -48.88 -13.37
CA ASP A 247 29.13 -49.42 -12.01
C ASP A 247 29.69 -48.58 -10.82
N ARG A 248 28.79 -48.49 -9.81
CA ARG A 248 29.01 -48.64 -8.36
C ARG A 248 30.01 -47.77 -7.57
N ARG A 249 29.38 -47.13 -6.56
CA ARG A 249 29.72 -47.09 -5.12
C ARG A 249 31.14 -46.70 -4.71
N ASP A 250 31.23 -45.59 -4.00
CA ASP A 250 31.79 -45.43 -2.64
C ASP A 250 31.81 -43.89 -2.39
N TRP A 251 31.38 -43.32 -1.27
CA TRP A 251 31.76 -43.62 0.10
C TRP A 251 30.67 -43.19 1.09
N GLN A 252 30.37 -44.08 2.04
CA GLN A 252 29.89 -43.73 3.36
C GLN A 252 31.11 -43.53 4.27
N THR A 253 31.06 -42.50 5.10
CA THR A 253 31.82 -42.40 6.36
C THR A 253 30.82 -41.86 7.39
N HIS A 254 30.17 -42.75 8.14
CA HIS A 254 30.48 -43.13 9.53
C HIS A 254 30.37 -41.92 10.49
N SER A 255 29.50 -41.94 11.51
CA SER A 255 29.58 -42.92 12.61
C SER A 255 28.22 -43.27 13.22
N GLN A 256 28.00 -44.58 13.38
CA GLN A 256 27.02 -45.19 14.28
C GLN A 256 27.59 -45.28 15.70
N THR A 257 26.73 -45.42 16.72
CA THR A 257 26.97 -46.34 17.84
C THR A 257 25.65 -46.66 18.55
N SER A 258 25.23 -47.91 18.34
CA SER A 258 24.68 -48.84 19.33
C SER A 258 23.32 -48.61 19.98
N ARG A 259 22.37 -49.48 19.61
CA ARG A 259 21.26 -49.95 20.44
C ARG A 259 21.50 -51.42 20.79
N PRO A 260 21.03 -51.91 21.95
CA PRO A 260 20.41 -53.23 21.98
C PRO A 260 18.96 -53.20 22.50
N GLN A 261 18.22 -54.19 22.02
CA GLN A 261 16.89 -54.71 22.38
C GLN A 261 16.74 -54.90 23.92
N ASP A 262 15.59 -55.04 24.60
CA ASP A 262 14.23 -55.48 24.26
C ASP A 262 13.30 -55.27 25.48
N THR A 263 12.00 -55.53 25.29
CA THR A 263 10.96 -55.98 26.27
C THR A 263 10.08 -55.01 27.11
N PHE A 264 8.77 -55.15 26.81
CA PHE A 264 7.58 -55.29 27.69
C PHE A 264 6.71 -54.10 28.14
N THR A 265 5.44 -54.21 27.68
CA THR A 265 4.14 -53.91 28.33
C THR A 265 3.66 -52.46 28.52
N SER A 266 2.49 -52.21 27.93
CA SER A 266 1.48 -51.19 28.30
C SER A 266 1.06 -51.34 29.77
N PRO A 267 0.68 -50.25 30.47
CA PRO A 267 -0.74 -49.87 30.54
C PRO A 267 -1.01 -48.36 30.47
N GLU A 268 -2.18 -48.00 29.92
CA GLU A 268 -2.90 -46.72 30.13
C GLU A 268 -3.12 -46.42 31.63
N PRO A 269 -3.36 -45.16 32.09
CA PRO A 269 -4.52 -44.33 31.67
C PRO A 269 -4.26 -42.81 31.52
N ASP A 270 -5.19 -42.12 30.85
CA ASP A 270 -5.42 -40.65 30.80
C ASP A 270 -5.57 -40.03 32.23
N PRO A 271 -5.31 -38.71 32.50
CA PRO A 271 -6.13 -37.61 31.98
C PRO A 271 -5.47 -36.21 31.79
N ALA A 272 -6.08 -35.39 30.95
CA ALA A 272 -6.24 -33.93 31.06
C ALA A 272 -5.01 -33.03 31.33
N HIS A 273 -4.55 -32.32 30.29
CA HIS A 273 -4.01 -30.96 30.44
C HIS A 273 -4.67 -30.01 29.44
N SER A 274 -5.62 -29.26 30.00
CA SER A 274 -6.06 -27.96 29.53
C SER A 274 -4.91 -26.96 29.73
N THR A 275 -4.40 -26.41 28.63
CA THR A 275 -3.69 -25.12 28.57
C THR A 275 -4.16 -24.44 27.27
N SER A 276 -5.30 -23.74 27.32
CA SER A 276 -5.36 -22.28 27.57
C SER A 276 -4.69 -21.54 26.42
N GLU A 277 -5.37 -21.16 25.34
CA GLU A 277 -6.42 -20.12 25.28
C GLU A 277 -6.15 -18.98 26.26
N TRP A 278 -5.10 -18.20 26.00
CA TRP A 278 -5.09 -16.76 26.31
C TRP A 278 -4.52 -16.01 25.10
N ARG A 279 -5.44 -15.43 24.32
CA ARG A 279 -5.15 -14.23 23.53
C ARG A 279 -5.15 -13.09 24.54
N GLU A 280 -4.05 -12.91 25.27
CA GLU A 280 -3.85 -11.71 26.06
C GLU A 280 -3.28 -10.64 25.15
N GLU A 281 -4.04 -9.55 25.03
CA GLU A 281 -3.55 -8.28 24.53
C GLU A 281 -2.29 -7.92 25.31
N THR A 282 -1.12 -8.19 24.74
CA THR A 282 0.14 -7.72 25.30
C THR A 282 0.08 -6.20 25.28
N ASN A 283 -0.07 -5.64 26.47
CA ASN A 283 -0.03 -4.20 26.73
C ASN A 283 1.20 -3.63 25.99
N PRO A 284 1.08 -2.58 25.16
CA PRO A 284 2.20 -2.06 24.38
C PRO A 284 3.40 -1.63 25.25
N ASP A 285 3.15 -1.34 26.52
CA ASP A 285 4.17 -1.04 27.51
C ASP A 285 5.00 -2.29 27.90
N PHE A 286 4.43 -3.50 27.90
CA PHE A 286 5.13 -4.75 28.24
C PHE A 286 6.24 -5.08 27.23
N GLU A 287 5.90 -5.10 25.94
CA GLU A 287 6.85 -5.39 24.86
C GLU A 287 7.95 -4.32 24.80
N TRP A 288 7.60 -3.06 25.08
CA TRP A 288 8.57 -1.96 25.14
C TRP A 288 9.58 -2.15 26.28
N VAL A 289 9.13 -2.59 27.47
CA VAL A 289 10.00 -2.86 28.63
C VAL A 289 10.95 -4.01 28.32
N VAL A 290 10.46 -5.12 27.76
CA VAL A 290 11.28 -6.29 27.37
C VAL A 290 12.33 -5.89 26.34
N MET A 291 11.93 -5.12 25.31
CA MET A 291 12.84 -4.60 24.28
C MET A 291 13.91 -3.68 24.88
N LYS A 292 13.55 -2.83 25.85
CA LYS A 292 14.48 -1.94 26.53
C LYS A 292 15.50 -2.71 27.37
N LEU A 293 15.07 -3.73 28.10
CA LEU A 293 15.97 -4.59 28.90
C LEU A 293 16.89 -5.42 28.02
N GLN A 294 16.40 -5.93 26.88
CA GLN A 294 17.22 -6.68 25.93
C GLN A 294 18.36 -5.83 25.33
N ASN A 295 18.15 -4.52 25.17
CA ASN A 295 19.19 -3.59 24.73
C ASN A 295 20.20 -3.25 25.85
N SER A 296 19.77 -3.21 27.12
CA SER A 296 20.66 -2.97 28.26
C SER A 296 21.45 -4.23 28.67
N PHE A 297 20.88 -5.41 28.46
CA PHE A 297 21.47 -6.72 28.79
C PHE A 297 21.46 -7.65 27.57
N PRO A 298 22.38 -7.47 26.61
CA PRO A 298 22.41 -8.26 25.36
C PRO A 298 22.68 -9.76 25.56
N PHE A 299 23.17 -10.15 26.75
CA PHE A 299 23.51 -11.51 27.12
C PHE A 299 22.37 -12.26 27.83
N CYS A 300 21.30 -11.57 28.18
CA CYS A 300 20.13 -12.18 28.80
C CYS A 300 19.19 -12.75 27.73
N GLU A 301 18.72 -13.97 27.93
CA GLU A 301 17.77 -14.59 27.03
C GLU A 301 16.42 -13.88 27.12
N ARG A 302 15.82 -13.60 25.97
CA ARG A 302 14.51 -12.94 25.85
C ARG A 302 13.41 -13.57 26.75
N PRO A 303 13.20 -14.90 26.79
CA PRO A 303 12.18 -15.48 27.66
C PRO A 303 12.43 -15.23 29.15
N PHE A 304 13.70 -15.15 29.57
CA PHE A 304 14.06 -14.82 30.95
C PHE A 304 13.73 -13.37 31.30
N LEU A 305 13.94 -12.43 30.37
CA LEU A 305 13.54 -11.04 30.55
C LEU A 305 12.01 -10.88 30.58
N GLU A 306 11.28 -11.63 29.75
CA GLU A 306 9.82 -11.65 29.75
C GLU A 306 9.27 -12.12 31.11
N ASP A 307 9.83 -13.18 31.70
CA ASP A 307 9.44 -13.67 33.04
C ASP A 307 9.68 -12.64 34.13
N ILE A 308 10.81 -11.91 34.09
CA ILE A 308 11.11 -10.85 35.07
C ILE A 308 10.13 -9.68 34.92
N VAL A 309 9.83 -9.27 33.69
CA VAL A 309 8.89 -8.17 33.44
C VAL A 309 7.48 -8.57 33.87
N ILE A 310 7.09 -9.84 33.73
CA ILE A 310 5.81 -10.38 34.25
C ILE A 310 5.81 -10.31 35.79
N GLN A 311 6.90 -10.73 36.45
CA GLN A 311 7.02 -10.67 37.91
C GLN A 311 6.97 -9.22 38.45
N CYS A 312 7.47 -8.25 37.68
CA CYS A 312 7.45 -6.83 38.01
C CYS A 312 6.19 -6.10 37.52
N ASN A 313 5.14 -6.81 37.09
CA ASN A 313 3.89 -6.23 36.56
C ASN A 313 4.11 -5.20 35.42
N GLY A 314 5.16 -5.37 34.62
CA GLY A 314 5.50 -4.44 33.53
C GLY A 314 6.28 -3.18 33.97
N ASP A 315 6.76 -3.10 35.22
CA ASP A 315 7.59 -1.96 35.67
C ASP A 315 9.06 -2.14 35.25
N TYR A 316 9.53 -1.25 34.36
CA TYR A 316 10.91 -1.25 33.87
C TYR A 316 11.94 -1.06 34.98
N GLN A 317 11.70 -0.16 35.94
CA GLN A 317 12.73 0.17 36.94
C GLN A 317 12.93 -0.99 37.90
N GLN A 318 11.85 -1.63 38.34
CA GLN A 318 11.92 -2.81 39.20
C GLN A 318 12.57 -4.00 38.48
N ALA A 319 12.24 -4.23 37.21
CA ALA A 319 12.85 -5.29 36.41
C ALA A 319 14.35 -5.03 36.16
N TYR A 320 14.74 -3.77 35.97
CA TYR A 320 16.13 -3.36 35.79
C TYR A 320 16.96 -3.54 37.07
N ASP A 321 16.40 -3.21 38.23
CA ASP A 321 17.07 -3.38 39.53
C ASP A 321 17.30 -4.87 39.88
N LEU A 322 16.46 -5.78 39.40
CA LEU A 322 16.65 -7.23 39.58
C LEU A 322 17.75 -7.83 38.67
N LEU A 323 18.20 -7.09 37.67
CA LEU A 323 19.20 -7.51 36.68
C LEU A 323 20.60 -6.90 36.92
N ILE A 324 20.75 -6.05 37.94
CA ILE A 324 22.02 -5.44 38.39
C ILE A 324 22.60 -6.22 39.57
#